data_AF-A0A7C1LY92-F1
#
_entry.id   AF-A0A7C1LY92-F1
#
_cell.length_a   1.000
_cell.length_b   1.000
_cell.length_c   1.000
_cell.angle_alpha   90.00
_cell.angle_beta   90.00
_cell.angle_gamma   90.00
#
_symmetry.space_group_name_H-M   'P 1'
#
loop_
_entity.id
_entity.type
_entity.pdbx_description
1 polymer ?
#
loop_
_entity_poly.entity_id
_entity_poly.type
_entity_poly.pdbx_seq_one_letter_code
_entity_poly.pdbx_strand_id
1 'polypeptide(L)'
;MMGSLIIHERPSLEAPRMIIGFSGWMDGGDVSTGTIEYLKNKLKANKFAEINPGEFYIFNLPGGMEQVAQFRPYTKIKDGLLIDFE
;
A
#
# COMPACT_ATOMS: atom_id res chain seq x y z
N MET A 1 -10.35 13.09 -16.52
CA MET A 1 -9.38 12.24 -15.80
C MET A 1 -9.72 12.32 -14.33
N MET A 2 -10.13 11.21 -13.71
CA MET A 2 -10.27 11.15 -12.24
C MET A 2 -8.87 11.18 -11.66
N GLY A 3 -8.62 12.07 -10.69
CA GLY A 3 -7.30 12.19 -10.06
C GLY A 3 -6.88 10.88 -9.42
N SER A 4 -5.57 10.66 -9.35
CA SER A 4 -4.99 9.46 -8.71
C SER A 4 -5.24 9.40 -7.20
N LEU A 5 -5.68 10.49 -6.56
CA LEU A 5 -6.10 10.52 -5.16
C LEU A 5 -7.62 10.32 -5.03
N ILE A 6 -8.01 9.26 -4.32
CA ILE A 6 -9.39 8.94 -3.97
C ILE A 6 -9.58 9.29 -2.49
N ILE A 7 -10.51 10.21 -2.20
CA ILE A 7 -10.84 10.64 -0.83
C ILE A 7 -12.21 10.06 -0.47
N HIS A 8 -12.26 9.22 0.55
CA HIS A 8 -13.50 8.65 1.10
C HIS A 8 -14.11 9.56 2.17
N GLU A 9 -13.27 10.16 3.00
CA GLU A 9 -13.68 11.04 4.11
C GLU A 9 -12.69 12.20 4.24
N ARG A 10 -13.19 13.38 4.67
CA ARG A 10 -12.36 14.53 4.99
C ARG A 10 -12.45 14.82 6.49
N PRO A 11 -11.58 14.22 7.32
CA PRO A 11 -11.62 14.42 8.76
C PRO A 11 -11.28 15.88 9.10
N SER A 12 -11.97 16.43 10.11
CA SER A 12 -11.59 17.71 10.71
C SER A 12 -10.44 17.47 11.68
N LEU A 13 -9.29 18.10 11.42
CA LEU A 13 -8.07 17.92 12.20
C LEU A 13 -7.54 19.26 12.66
N GLU A 14 -7.09 19.33 13.91
CA GLU A 14 -6.37 20.48 14.45
C GLU A 14 -4.87 20.19 14.44
N ALA A 15 -4.09 21.02 13.72
CA ALA A 15 -2.64 20.89 13.57
C ALA A 15 -2.15 19.45 13.25
N PRO A 16 -2.65 18.82 12.18
CA PRO A 16 -2.33 17.43 11.88
C PRO A 16 -0.84 17.22 11.57
N ARG A 17 -0.34 16.04 11.93
CA ARG A 17 0.99 15.55 11.53
C ARG A 17 0.83 14.31 10.67
N MET A 18 1.65 14.22 9.63
CA MET A 18 1.70 13.05 8.75
C MET A 18 2.97 12.25 9.05
N ILE A 19 2.81 10.93 9.17
CA ILE A 19 3.92 9.97 9.25
C ILE A 19 3.78 9.08 8.03
N ILE A 20 4.87 8.92 7.28
CA ILE A 20 4.89 8.14 6.05
C ILE A 20 5.98 7.08 6.18
N GLY A 21 5.64 5.83 5.88
CA GLY A 21 6.59 4.72 5.75
C GLY A 21 6.45 4.12 4.36
N PHE A 22 7.58 3.92 3.68
CA PHE A 22 7.63 3.29 2.37
C PHE A 22 8.20 1.88 2.51
N SER A 23 7.62 0.93 1.79
CA SER A 23 8.19 -0.41 1.62
C SER A 23 9.34 -0.40 0.61
N GLY A 24 9.97 -1.55 0.37
CA GLY A 24 11.00 -1.74 -0.64
C GLY A 24 12.41 -1.46 -0.11
N TRP A 25 13.27 -0.86 -0.93
CA TRP A 25 14.72 -0.73 -0.65
C TRP A 25 15.02 -0.07 0.71
N MET A 26 14.20 0.89 1.12
CA MET A 26 14.42 1.66 2.34
C MET A 26 13.82 1.00 3.60
N ASP A 27 13.19 -0.18 3.47
CA ASP A 27 12.46 -0.86 4.55
C ASP A 27 13.24 -2.05 5.12
N GLY A 28 14.47 -1.80 5.56
CA GLY A 28 15.33 -2.84 6.12
C GLY A 28 14.75 -3.43 7.40
N GLY A 29 14.46 -4.75 7.39
CA GLY A 29 13.86 -5.45 8.53
C GLY A 29 12.44 -4.99 8.85
N ASP A 30 11.71 -4.49 7.84
CA ASP A 30 10.33 -4.02 7.95
C ASP A 30 10.14 -2.87 8.98
N VAL A 31 11.19 -2.08 9.24
CA VAL A 31 11.15 -1.02 10.24
C VAL A 31 10.20 0.11 9.82
N SER A 32 10.18 0.49 8.55
CA SER A 32 9.31 1.54 8.02
C SER A 32 7.86 1.07 8.00
N THR A 33 7.56 -0.06 7.36
CA THR A 33 6.19 -0.59 7.27
C THR A 33 5.68 -1.06 8.64
N GLY A 34 6.52 -1.74 9.42
CA GLY A 34 6.19 -2.20 10.77
C GLY A 34 5.90 -1.05 11.75
N THR A 35 6.59 0.09 11.64
CA THR A 35 6.27 1.28 12.45
C THR A 35 4.89 1.84 12.11
N ILE A 36 4.55 1.94 10.82
CA ILE A 36 3.23 2.40 10.38
C ILE A 36 2.15 1.41 10.84
N GLU A 37 2.38 0.11 10.69
CA GLU A 37 1.44 -0.93 11.11
C GLU A 37 1.19 -0.89 12.63
N TYR A 38 2.26 -0.72 13.42
CA TYR A 38 2.16 -0.55 14.86
C TYR A 38 1.31 0.68 15.23
N LEU A 39 1.61 1.85 14.63
CA LEU A 39 0.88 3.09 14.91
C LEU A 39 -0.59 3.01 14.49
N LYS A 40 -0.88 2.43 13.31
CA LYS A 40 -2.24 2.18 12.81
C LYS A 40 -3.04 1.38 13.84
N ASN A 41 -2.47 0.28 14.33
CA ASN A 41 -3.11 -0.63 15.29
C ASN A 41 -3.24 -0.04 16.70
N LYS A 42 -2.23 0.73 17.14
CA LYS A 42 -2.18 1.39 18.45
C LYS A 42 -3.17 2.55 18.54
N LEU A 43 -3.26 3.37 17.49
CA LEU A 43 -4.10 4.57 17.43
C LEU A 43 -5.50 4.31 16.85
N LYS A 44 -5.78 3.09 16.38
CA LYS A 44 -7.03 2.73 15.71
C LYS A 44 -7.32 3.66 14.53
N ALA A 45 -6.31 3.85 13.69
CA ALA A 45 -6.41 4.74 12.53
C ALA A 45 -7.48 4.24 11.55
N ASN A 46 -8.25 5.18 11.01
CA ASN A 46 -9.29 4.92 10.02
C ASN A 46 -8.82 5.33 8.62
N LYS A 47 -9.15 4.52 7.61
CA LYS A 47 -8.86 4.86 6.21
C LYS A 47 -9.76 6.00 5.75
N PHE A 48 -9.18 7.11 5.32
CA PHE A 48 -9.93 8.27 4.80
C PHE A 48 -9.65 8.57 3.33
N ALA A 49 -8.53 8.06 2.78
CA ALA A 49 -8.13 8.25 1.38
C ALA A 49 -7.18 7.13 0.92
N GLU A 50 -7.01 7.02 -0.39
CA GLU A 50 -6.06 6.13 -1.06
C GLU A 50 -5.52 6.76 -2.35
N ILE A 51 -4.33 6.33 -2.77
CA ILE A 51 -3.74 6.72 -4.06
C ILE A 51 -3.85 5.51 -5.00
N ASN A 52 -4.48 5.71 -6.15
CA ASN A 52 -4.52 4.71 -7.20
C ASN A 52 -3.10 4.47 -7.74
N PRO A 53 -2.60 3.22 -7.68
CA PRO A 53 -1.22 2.91 -8.05
C PRO A 53 -0.93 2.98 -9.56
N GLY A 54 -1.96 3.08 -10.41
CA GLY A 54 -1.84 2.87 -11.86
C GLY A 54 -0.81 3.73 -12.58
N GLU A 55 -0.59 4.98 -12.14
CA GLU A 55 0.43 5.88 -12.74
C GLU A 55 1.79 5.81 -12.04
N PHE A 56 1.91 5.09 -10.93
CA PHE A 56 3.09 5.11 -10.05
C PHE A 56 3.82 3.78 -9.95
N TYR A 57 3.17 2.67 -10.33
CA TYR A 57 3.73 1.32 -10.21
C TYR A 57 4.00 0.70 -11.58
N ILE A 58 5.14 -0.01 -11.67
CA ILE A 58 5.47 -0.86 -12.80
C ILE A 58 5.11 -2.30 -12.40
N PHE A 59 3.99 -2.81 -12.88
CA PHE A 59 3.49 -4.15 -12.51
C PHE A 59 4.20 -5.31 -13.21
N ASN A 60 4.95 -5.02 -14.28
CA ASN A 60 5.69 -6.03 -15.02
C ASN A 60 7.05 -5.48 -15.46
N LEU A 61 8.11 -6.17 -15.04
CA LEU A 61 9.49 -5.87 -15.38
C LEU A 61 10.07 -7.05 -16.17
N PRO A 62 10.98 -6.82 -17.12
CA PRO A 62 11.75 -7.90 -17.74
C PRO A 62 12.74 -8.48 -16.73
N GLY A 63 12.86 -9.81 -16.66
CA GLY A 63 13.80 -10.47 -15.74
C GLY A 63 13.41 -11.91 -15.42
N GLY A 64 14.24 -12.58 -14.61
CA GLY A 64 13.94 -13.92 -14.11
C GLY A 64 12.78 -13.90 -13.11
N MET A 65 12.00 -14.98 -13.04
CA MET A 65 10.79 -15.05 -12.20
C MET A 65 11.05 -14.65 -10.74
N GLU A 66 12.18 -15.09 -10.16
CA GLU A 66 12.53 -14.79 -8.77
C GLU A 66 12.70 -13.29 -8.50
N GLN A 67 13.23 -12.54 -9.47
CA GLN A 67 13.43 -11.10 -9.33
C GLN A 67 12.13 -10.33 -9.56
N VAL A 68 11.37 -10.69 -10.60
CA VAL A 68 10.18 -9.94 -11.01
C VAL A 68 8.98 -10.21 -10.10
N ALA A 69 8.92 -11.37 -9.44
CA ALA A 69 7.84 -11.70 -8.52
C ALA A 69 7.74 -10.76 -7.32
N GLN A 70 8.85 -10.12 -6.91
CA GLN A 70 8.90 -9.17 -5.81
C GLN A 70 8.13 -7.86 -6.09
N PHE A 71 7.87 -7.55 -7.36
CA PHE A 71 7.18 -6.33 -7.79
C PHE A 71 5.74 -6.57 -8.23
N ARG A 72 5.30 -7.83 -8.27
CA ARG A 72 3.95 -8.19 -8.71
C ARG A 72 2.96 -8.08 -7.56
N PRO A 73 1.76 -7.55 -7.82
CA PRO A 73 0.62 -7.66 -6.91
C PRO A 73 0.38 -9.10 -6.48
N TYR A 74 -0.06 -9.28 -5.24
CA TYR A 74 -0.45 -10.58 -4.72
C TYR A 74 -1.90 -10.89 -5.09
N THR A 75 -2.21 -12.17 -5.23
CA THR A 75 -3.58 -12.63 -5.50
C THR A 75 -3.89 -13.78 -4.59
N LYS A 76 -5.12 -13.81 -4.08
CA LYS A 76 -5.64 -14.91 -3.27
C LYS A 76 -6.64 -15.71 -4.06
N ILE A 77 -6.39 -17.01 -4.21
CA ILE A 77 -7.26 -17.96 -4.91
C ILE A 77 -7.81 -18.96 -3.90
N LYS A 78 -9.12 -19.16 -3.91
CA LYS A 78 -9.80 -20.17 -3.08
C LYS A 78 -10.87 -20.87 -3.91
N ASP A 79 -10.90 -22.20 -3.85
CA ASP A 79 -11.87 -23.04 -4.59
C ASP A 79 -11.87 -22.75 -6.11
N GLY A 80 -10.69 -22.45 -6.66
CA GLY A 80 -10.50 -22.11 -8.08
C GLY A 80 -10.93 -20.69 -8.47
N LEU A 81 -11.37 -19.87 -7.51
CA LEU A 81 -11.82 -18.50 -7.74
C LEU A 81 -10.83 -17.49 -7.15
N LEU A 82 -10.61 -16.39 -7.88
CA LEU A 82 -9.92 -15.22 -7.36
C LEU A 82 -10.84 -14.53 -6.35
N ILE A 83 -10.38 -14.44 -5.09
CA ILE A 83 -11.15 -13.83 -4.00
C ILE A 83 -10.54 -12.52 -3.51
N ASP A 84 -9.28 -12.25 -3.85
CA ASP A 84 -8.59 -11.02 -3.46
C ASP A 84 -7.43 -10.70 -4.40
N PHE A 85 -7.11 -9.41 -4.53
CA PHE A 85 -6.00 -8.87 -5.31
C PHE A 85 -5.46 -7.62 -4.60
N GLU A 86 -4.18 -7.65 -4.24
CA GLU A 86 -3.45 -6.53 -3.60
C GLU A 86 -2.28 -6.08 -4.46
#